data_AF-A0A7X9FGP4-F1
#
_entry.id   AF-A0A7X9FGP4-F1
#
_cell.length_a   1.000
_cell.length_b   1.000
_cell.length_c   1.000
_cell.angle_alpha   90.00
_cell.angle_beta   90.00
_cell.angle_gamma   90.00
#
_symmetry.space_group_name_H-M   'P 1'
#
loop_
_entity.id
_entity.type
_entity.pdbx_description
1 polymer ?
#
loop_
_entity_poly.entity_id
_entity_poly.type
_entity_poly.pdbx_seq_one_letter_code
_entity_poly.pdbx_strand_id
1 'polypeptide(L)'
;MDALHRTFITPIDRGDIHRLIRRLDDIIDCVDSATQRMMLYEIVTIRPEFHKFTEVLIKATTGIDGAIRSLRDLKHGEKAIETWCAAIYSAEKESDDILRAALAKLFNEEKEAILVLKWKGIFERLEKAADRCEEVANIVEGIVIEAS
;
A
#
# COMPACT_ATOMS: atom_id res chain seq x y z
N MET A 1 0.04 -19.45 7.89
CA MET A 1 -1.22 -19.87 8.53
C MET A 1 -0.99 -20.99 9.54
N ASP A 2 -0.29 -22.07 9.18
CA ASP A 2 -0.06 -23.24 10.05
C ASP A 2 0.59 -22.94 11.40
N ALA A 3 1.50 -21.97 11.47
CA ALA A 3 2.14 -21.56 12.73
C ALA A 3 1.16 -20.86 13.71
N LEU A 4 0.18 -20.12 13.19
CA LEU A 4 -0.81 -19.41 13.99
C LEU A 4 -1.79 -20.39 14.66
N HIS A 5 -2.16 -21.46 13.95
CA HIS A 5 -3.01 -22.53 14.48
C HIS A 5 -2.32 -23.36 15.58
N ARG A 6 -0.99 -23.34 15.65
CA ARG A 6 -0.19 -24.15 16.58
C ARG A 6 0.29 -23.39 17.82
N THR A 7 0.13 -22.06 17.88
CA THR A 7 0.70 -21.23 18.96
C THR A 7 -0.39 -20.71 19.89
N PHE A 8 -0.47 -21.22 21.12
CA PHE A 8 -1.59 -20.99 22.05
C PHE A 8 -1.66 -19.59 22.70
N ILE A 9 -0.55 -18.85 22.77
CA ILE A 9 -0.51 -17.50 23.35
C ILE A 9 0.24 -16.57 22.40
N THR A 10 -0.40 -15.50 21.94
CA THR A 10 0.19 -14.42 21.14
C THR A 10 -0.08 -13.07 21.82
N PRO A 11 0.87 -12.12 21.81
CA PRO A 11 0.67 -10.80 22.41
C PRO A 11 -0.29 -9.89 21.62
N ILE A 12 -0.64 -10.27 20.38
CA ILE A 12 -1.65 -9.63 19.52
C ILE A 12 -2.72 -10.69 19.24
N ASP A 13 -3.99 -10.27 19.08
CA ASP A 13 -5.07 -11.18 18.71
C ASP A 13 -4.79 -11.89 17.38
N ARG A 14 -5.20 -13.16 17.30
CA ARG A 14 -4.96 -13.98 16.10
C ARG A 14 -5.73 -13.46 14.88
N GLY A 15 -6.92 -12.89 15.10
CA GLY A 15 -7.73 -12.25 14.08
C GLY A 15 -6.99 -11.07 13.47
N ASP A 16 -6.34 -10.25 14.28
CA ASP A 16 -5.51 -9.13 13.81
C ASP A 16 -4.29 -9.57 13.04
N ILE A 17 -3.56 -10.59 13.52
CA ILE A 17 -2.43 -11.14 12.78
C ILE A 17 -2.90 -11.65 11.41
N HIS A 18 -4.06 -12.32 11.35
CA HIS A 18 -4.63 -12.78 10.08
C HIS A 18 -5.04 -11.63 9.18
N ARG A 19 -5.69 -10.58 9.71
CA ARG A 19 -6.07 -9.37 8.97
C ARG A 19 -4.84 -8.67 8.39
N LEU A 20 -3.79 -8.49 9.18
CA LEU A 20 -2.51 -7.90 8.76
C LEU A 20 -1.88 -8.70 7.62
N ILE A 21 -1.69 -10.02 7.79
CA ILE A 21 -1.11 -10.87 6.75
C ILE A 21 -1.88 -10.75 5.44
N ARG A 22 -3.22 -10.79 5.53
CA ARG A 22 -4.08 -10.69 4.36
C ARG A 22 -3.87 -9.34 3.67
N ARG A 23 -4.02 -8.21 4.38
CA ARG A 23 -3.88 -6.89 3.76
C ARG A 23 -2.48 -6.62 3.21
N LEU A 24 -1.43 -7.14 3.86
CA LEU A 24 -0.06 -7.08 3.31
C LEU A 24 0.05 -7.81 1.97
N ASP A 25 -0.60 -8.96 1.82
CA ASP A 25 -0.68 -9.70 0.57
C ASP A 25 -1.42 -8.92 -0.53
N ASP A 26 -2.52 -8.23 -0.20
CA ASP A 26 -3.24 -7.40 -1.17
C ASP A 26 -2.38 -6.26 -1.74
N ILE A 27 -1.40 -5.72 -0.99
CA ILE A 27 -0.44 -4.73 -1.50
C ILE A 27 0.41 -5.37 -2.61
N ILE A 28 0.94 -6.57 -2.33
CA ILE A 28 1.77 -7.33 -3.29
C ILE A 28 0.95 -7.66 -4.53
N ASP A 29 -0.29 -8.13 -4.37
CA ASP A 29 -1.20 -8.43 -5.46
C ASP A 29 -1.47 -7.21 -6.34
N CYS A 30 -1.64 -6.02 -5.77
CA CYS A 30 -1.88 -4.80 -6.55
C CYS A 30 -0.64 -4.43 -7.39
N VAL A 31 0.55 -4.50 -6.81
CA VAL A 31 1.82 -4.24 -7.53
C VAL A 31 2.05 -5.29 -8.61
N ASP A 32 1.89 -6.57 -8.30
CA ASP A 32 2.00 -7.65 -9.29
C ASP A 32 1.00 -7.45 -10.44
N SER A 33 -0.25 -7.13 -10.13
CA SER A 33 -1.28 -6.84 -11.14
C SER A 33 -0.92 -5.63 -12.03
N ALA A 34 -0.24 -4.62 -11.50
CA ALA A 34 0.27 -3.49 -12.30
C ALA A 34 1.40 -3.94 -13.24
N THR A 35 2.37 -4.72 -12.74
CA THR A 35 3.49 -5.21 -13.55
C THR A 35 3.04 -6.22 -14.63
N GLN A 36 2.10 -7.10 -14.31
CA GLN A 36 1.50 -8.03 -15.28
C GLN A 36 0.81 -7.27 -16.41
N ARG A 37 0.07 -6.19 -16.11
CA ARG A 37 -0.51 -5.32 -17.15
C ARG A 37 0.56 -4.72 -18.05
N MET A 38 1.66 -4.24 -17.48
CA MET A 38 2.74 -3.68 -18.29
C MET A 38 3.32 -4.71 -19.27
N MET A 39 3.50 -5.96 -18.83
CA MET A 39 3.95 -7.05 -19.70
C MET A 39 2.89 -7.38 -20.77
N LEU A 40 1.64 -7.61 -20.37
CA LEU A 40 0.54 -7.97 -21.28
C LEU A 40 0.23 -6.88 -22.31
N TYR A 41 0.46 -5.61 -21.96
CA TYR A 41 0.23 -4.48 -22.84
C TYR A 41 1.46 -4.06 -23.64
N GLU A 42 2.57 -4.80 -23.51
CA GLU A 42 3.84 -4.55 -24.18
C GLU A 42 4.33 -3.11 -23.97
N ILE A 43 4.28 -2.65 -22.72
CA ILE A 43 4.78 -1.32 -22.35
C ILE A 43 6.31 -1.30 -22.44
N VAL A 44 6.83 -0.61 -23.46
CA VAL A 44 8.28 -0.49 -23.71
C VAL A 44 8.91 0.77 -23.12
N THR A 45 8.11 1.80 -22.84
CA THR A 45 8.59 3.08 -22.32
C THR A 45 7.81 3.46 -21.06
N ILE A 46 8.52 3.64 -19.96
CA ILE A 46 7.93 4.00 -18.67
C ILE A 46 7.62 5.50 -18.62
N ARG A 47 6.41 5.86 -18.17
CA ARG A 47 6.02 7.25 -17.95
C ARG A 47 6.57 7.80 -16.62
N PRO A 48 6.86 9.10 -16.51
CA PRO A 48 7.36 9.70 -15.27
C PRO A 48 6.44 9.48 -14.06
N GLU A 49 5.12 9.47 -14.28
CA GLU A 49 4.11 9.27 -13.23
C GLU A 49 4.24 7.88 -12.57
N PHE A 50 4.69 6.86 -13.31
CA PHE A 50 4.96 5.53 -12.76
C PHE A 50 6.08 5.59 -11.71
N HIS A 51 7.15 6.35 -11.96
CA HIS A 51 8.26 6.48 -11.01
C HIS A 51 7.79 7.15 -9.71
N LYS A 52 6.94 8.19 -9.82
CA LYS A 52 6.35 8.84 -8.66
C LYS A 52 5.54 7.87 -7.80
N PHE A 53 4.70 7.03 -8.43
CA PHE A 53 4.00 5.97 -7.71
C PHE A 53 4.95 5.01 -7.00
N THR A 54 6.05 4.59 -7.66
CA THR A 54 7.02 3.69 -7.01
C THR A 54 7.70 4.33 -5.81
N GLU A 55 8.06 5.61 -5.87
CA GLU A 55 8.65 6.35 -4.75
C GLU A 55 7.69 6.42 -3.56
N VAL A 56 6.42 6.71 -3.83
CA VAL A 56 5.36 6.76 -2.82
C VAL A 56 5.10 5.39 -2.20
N LEU A 57 5.06 4.32 -2.99
CA LEU A 57 4.88 2.96 -2.48
C LEU A 57 6.07 2.50 -1.62
N ILE A 58 7.29 2.89 -1.96
CA ILE A 58 8.48 2.64 -1.12
C ILE A 58 8.33 3.36 0.23
N LYS A 59 7.90 4.62 0.22
CA LYS A 59 7.65 5.41 1.45
C LYS A 59 6.56 4.74 2.31
N ALA A 60 5.43 4.37 1.72
CA ALA A 60 4.33 3.72 2.43
C ALA A 60 4.75 2.37 3.03
N THR A 61 5.39 1.50 2.25
CA THR A 61 5.85 0.17 2.71
C THR A 61 6.97 0.26 3.75
N THR A 62 7.82 1.28 3.69
CA THR A 62 8.79 1.58 4.76
C THR A 62 8.07 1.95 6.06
N GLY A 63 7.01 2.77 5.97
CA GLY A 63 6.15 3.10 7.10
C GLY A 63 5.51 1.85 7.72
N ILE A 64 5.02 0.94 6.88
CA ILE A 64 4.45 -0.34 7.34
C ILE A 64 5.48 -1.18 8.10
N ASP A 65 6.69 -1.35 7.59
CA ASP A 65 7.75 -2.10 8.29
C ASP A 65 8.06 -1.47 9.65
N GLY A 66 8.16 -0.14 9.72
CA GLY A 66 8.34 0.60 10.97
C GLY A 66 7.20 0.39 11.97
N ALA A 67 5.94 0.48 11.49
CA ALA A 67 4.74 0.29 12.31
C ALA A 67 4.67 -1.14 12.87
N ILE A 68 4.85 -2.15 12.02
CA ILE A 68 4.82 -3.57 12.42
C ILE A 68 5.95 -3.90 13.40
N ARG A 69 7.15 -3.34 13.22
CA ARG A 69 8.25 -3.53 14.20
C ARG A 69 7.91 -2.93 15.56
N SER A 70 7.22 -1.80 15.57
CA SER A 70 6.85 -1.08 16.79
C SER A 70 5.78 -1.83 17.60
N LEU A 71 4.97 -2.69 16.95
CA LEU A 71 4.03 -3.61 17.64
C LEU A 71 4.72 -4.62 18.58
N ARG A 72 6.05 -4.79 18.51
CA ARG A 72 6.79 -5.69 19.43
C ARG A 72 6.88 -5.15 20.85
N ASP A 73 6.77 -3.82 21.03
CA ASP A 73 6.77 -3.15 22.33
C ASP A 73 5.59 -2.19 22.42
N LEU A 74 4.37 -2.75 22.46
CA LEU A 74 3.12 -1.96 22.53
C LEU A 74 3.10 -0.96 23.70
N LYS A 75 3.82 -1.23 24.80
CA LYS A 75 3.84 -0.36 25.98
C LYS A 75 4.55 0.97 25.76
N HIS A 76 5.52 1.03 24.84
CA HIS A 76 6.29 2.25 24.55
C HIS A 76 6.25 2.64 23.07
N GLY A 77 5.68 1.78 22.22
CA GLY A 77 5.67 1.91 20.77
C GLY A 77 4.55 2.79 20.22
N GLU A 78 3.55 3.17 21.01
CA GLU A 78 2.37 3.93 20.55
C GLU A 78 2.75 5.17 19.73
N LYS A 79 3.60 6.04 20.27
CA LYS A 79 4.04 7.26 19.58
C LYS A 79 4.82 6.98 18.29
N ALA A 80 5.60 5.90 18.28
CA ALA A 80 6.32 5.48 17.07
C ALA A 80 5.34 4.97 16.02
N ILE A 81 4.35 4.17 16.42
CA ILE A 81 3.27 3.68 15.55
C ILE A 81 2.49 4.86 14.95
N GLU A 82 2.06 5.83 15.77
CA GLU A 82 1.37 7.04 15.30
C GLU A 82 2.19 7.78 14.23
N THR A 83 3.50 7.91 14.45
CA THR A 83 4.41 8.56 13.49
C THR A 83 4.48 7.79 12.16
N TRP A 84 4.55 6.46 12.22
CA TRP A 84 4.58 5.63 11.02
C TRP A 84 3.24 5.63 10.28
N CYS A 85 2.12 5.55 10.99
CA CYS A 85 0.78 5.64 10.40
C CYS A 85 0.56 6.99 9.72
N ALA A 86 0.95 8.11 10.36
CA ALA A 86 0.92 9.43 9.74
C ALA A 86 1.74 9.51 8.43
N ALA A 87 2.90 8.85 8.38
CA ALA A 87 3.70 8.78 7.15
C ALA A 87 3.01 7.96 6.05
N ILE A 88 2.30 6.89 6.40
CA ILE A 88 1.52 6.07 5.46
C ILE A 88 0.32 6.87 4.93
N TYR A 89 -0.45 7.54 5.79
CA TYR A 89 -1.56 8.42 5.37
C TYR A 89 -1.07 9.54 4.45
N SER A 90 0.09 10.14 4.74
CA SER A 90 0.69 11.13 3.85
C SER A 90 1.08 10.55 2.49
N ALA A 91 1.53 9.30 2.44
CA ALA A 91 1.91 8.63 1.20
C ALA A 91 0.67 8.25 0.37
N GLU A 92 -0.41 7.77 1.00
CA GLU A 92 -1.69 7.51 0.34
C GLU A 92 -2.19 8.77 -0.35
N LYS A 93 -2.31 9.89 0.39
CA LYS A 93 -2.77 11.16 -0.18
C LYS A 93 -1.91 11.63 -1.35
N GLU A 94 -0.59 11.44 -1.25
CA GLU A 94 0.35 11.77 -2.31
C GLU A 94 0.12 10.90 -3.57
N SER A 95 -0.10 9.60 -3.40
CA SER A 95 -0.48 8.66 -4.47
C SER A 95 -1.78 9.08 -5.16
N ASP A 96 -2.75 9.48 -4.36
CA ASP A 96 -4.09 9.89 -4.78
C ASP A 96 -4.03 11.18 -5.64
N ASP A 97 -3.20 12.15 -5.24
CA ASP A 97 -2.90 13.36 -6.01
C ASP A 97 -2.12 13.04 -7.30
N ILE A 98 -1.17 12.11 -7.26
CA ILE A 98 -0.46 11.63 -8.46
C ILE A 98 -1.44 11.02 -9.45
N LEU A 99 -2.39 10.18 -9.00
CA LEU A 99 -3.39 9.56 -9.86
C LEU A 99 -4.24 10.63 -10.55
N ARG A 100 -4.78 11.59 -9.81
CA ARG A 100 -5.60 12.68 -10.37
C ARG A 100 -4.84 13.46 -11.44
N ALA A 101 -3.60 13.84 -11.16
CA ALA A 101 -2.76 14.58 -12.10
C ALA A 101 -2.39 13.72 -13.33
N ALA A 102 -2.05 12.45 -13.12
CA ALA A 102 -1.70 11.51 -14.18
C ALA A 102 -2.88 11.26 -15.12
N LEU A 103 -4.09 11.06 -14.58
CA LEU A 103 -5.30 10.90 -15.39
C LEU A 103 -5.65 12.18 -16.14
N ALA A 104 -5.62 13.34 -15.48
CA ALA A 104 -5.86 14.62 -16.15
C ALA A 104 -4.90 14.81 -17.34
N LYS A 105 -3.61 14.55 -17.16
CA LYS A 105 -2.63 14.62 -18.23
C LYS A 105 -2.89 13.60 -19.33
N LEU A 106 -3.14 12.34 -18.96
CA LEU A 106 -3.37 11.25 -19.89
C LEU A 106 -4.58 11.52 -20.80
N PHE A 107 -5.70 12.00 -20.25
CA PHE A 107 -6.90 12.27 -21.03
C PHE A 107 -6.83 13.56 -21.87
N ASN A 108 -5.96 14.52 -21.53
CA ASN A 108 -5.83 15.77 -22.27
C ASN A 108 -4.72 15.74 -23.34
N GLU A 109 -3.62 15.01 -23.10
CA GLU A 109 -2.43 15.06 -23.95
C GLU A 109 -2.27 13.82 -24.86
N GLU A 110 -2.73 12.64 -24.41
CA GLU A 110 -2.58 11.40 -25.18
C GLU A 110 -3.68 11.30 -26.24
N LYS A 111 -3.28 11.07 -27.49
CA LYS A 111 -4.21 10.98 -28.64
C LYS A 111 -4.67 9.55 -28.87
N GLU A 112 -3.87 8.58 -28.46
CA GLU A 112 -4.19 7.17 -28.64
C GLU A 112 -5.03 6.65 -27.48
N ALA A 113 -6.33 6.45 -27.72
CA ALA A 113 -7.27 5.95 -26.71
C ALA A 113 -6.85 4.60 -26.08
N ILE A 114 -6.18 3.74 -26.85
CA ILE A 114 -5.66 2.46 -26.34
C ILE A 114 -4.54 2.71 -25.31
N LEU A 115 -3.65 3.67 -25.55
CA LEU A 115 -2.60 4.03 -24.58
C LEU A 115 -3.21 4.66 -23.33
N VAL A 116 -4.27 5.47 -23.46
CA VAL A 116 -5.04 5.98 -22.32
C VAL A 116 -5.58 4.83 -21.48
N LEU A 117 -6.23 3.84 -22.10
CA LEU A 117 -6.79 2.70 -21.38
C LEU A 117 -5.71 1.86 -20.67
N LYS A 118 -4.59 1.58 -21.36
CA LYS A 118 -3.46 0.82 -20.81
C LYS A 118 -2.88 1.51 -19.57
N TRP A 119 -2.54 2.79 -19.67
CA TRP A 119 -1.91 3.54 -18.58
C TRP A 119 -2.85 3.83 -17.43
N LYS A 120 -4.12 4.15 -17.71
CA LYS A 120 -5.15 4.30 -16.67
C LYS A 120 -5.22 3.05 -15.79
N GLY A 121 -5.34 1.87 -16.40
CA GLY A 121 -5.45 0.62 -15.66
C GLY A 121 -4.19 0.24 -14.86
N ILE A 122 -3.01 0.72 -15.27
CA ILE A 122 -1.76 0.54 -14.50
C ILE A 122 -1.73 1.50 -13.31
N PHE A 123 -2.01 2.80 -13.52
CA PHE A 123 -1.98 3.80 -12.45
C PHE A 123 -3.00 3.53 -11.35
N GLU A 124 -4.22 3.11 -11.72
CA GLU A 124 -5.25 2.73 -10.74
C GLU A 124 -4.85 1.51 -9.90
N ARG A 125 -3.99 0.63 -10.40
CA ARG A 125 -3.46 -0.49 -9.61
C ARG A 125 -2.37 -0.06 -8.63
N LEU A 126 -1.51 0.87 -9.04
CA LEU A 126 -0.47 1.42 -8.17
C LEU A 126 -1.08 2.27 -7.05
N GLU A 127 -2.08 3.09 -7.38
CA GLU A 127 -2.83 3.83 -6.37
C GLU A 127 -3.54 2.88 -5.41
N LYS A 128 -4.21 1.82 -5.93
CA LYS A 128 -4.83 0.85 -5.05
C LYS A 128 -3.85 0.16 -4.11
N ALA A 129 -2.59 -0.04 -4.50
CA ALA A 129 -1.57 -0.57 -3.61
C ALA A 129 -1.25 0.40 -2.44
N ALA A 130 -1.27 1.71 -2.68
CA ALA A 130 -1.09 2.73 -1.64
C ALA A 130 -2.30 2.79 -0.69
N ASP A 131 -3.52 2.69 -1.20
CA ASP A 131 -4.74 2.54 -0.40
C ASP A 131 -4.71 1.27 0.47
N ARG A 132 -4.19 0.15 -0.04
CA ARG A 132 -3.96 -1.04 0.81
C ARG A 132 -2.93 -0.82 1.90
N CYS A 133 -1.95 0.07 1.69
CA CYS A 133 -1.01 0.44 2.75
C CYS A 133 -1.73 1.20 3.87
N GLU A 134 -2.64 2.11 3.52
CA GLU A 134 -3.50 2.81 4.48
C GLU A 134 -4.37 1.82 5.28
N GLU A 135 -4.99 0.84 4.62
CA GLU A 135 -5.77 -0.20 5.30
C GLU A 135 -4.92 -0.99 6.32
N VAL A 136 -3.64 -1.23 6.04
CA VAL A 136 -2.71 -1.83 7.01
C VAL A 136 -2.48 -0.90 8.21
N ALA A 137 -2.27 0.40 7.98
CA ALA A 137 -2.13 1.38 9.07
C ALA A 137 -3.35 1.40 9.99
N ASN A 138 -4.55 1.40 9.41
CA ASN A 138 -5.82 1.33 10.14
C ASN A 138 -5.91 0.07 11.03
N ILE A 139 -5.46 -1.10 10.54
CA ILE A 139 -5.41 -2.33 11.34
C ILE A 139 -4.40 -2.20 12.49
N VAL A 140 -3.22 -1.64 12.22
CA VAL A 140 -2.19 -1.43 13.24
C VAL A 140 -2.70 -0.51 14.35
N GLU A 141 -3.35 0.60 14.02
CA GLU A 141 -3.96 1.51 15.01
C GLU A 141 -5.05 0.81 15.82
N GLY A 142 -5.88 -0.01 15.17
CA GLY A 142 -6.88 -0.83 15.86
C GLY A 142 -6.27 -1.74 16.93
N ILE A 143 -5.16 -2.42 16.61
CA ILE A 143 -4.43 -3.27 17.57
C ILE A 143 -3.94 -2.45 18.78
N VAL A 144 -3.44 -1.23 18.56
CA VAL A 144 -2.95 -0.36 19.64
C VAL A 144 -4.10 0.09 20.55
N ILE A 145 -5.26 0.42 19.97
CA ILE A 145 -6.45 0.82 20.73
C ILE A 145 -6.97 -0.35 21.59
N GLU A 146 -6.99 -1.57 21.05
CA GLU A 146 -7.42 -2.77 21.79
C GLU A 146 -6.44 -3.19 22.90
N ALA A 147 -5.15 -2.84 22.76
CA ALA A 147 -4.11 -3.15 23.73
C ALA A 147 -3.94 -2.09 24.84
N SER A 148 -4.59 -0.93 24.68
CA SER A 148 -4.55 0.21 25.61
C SER A 148 -5.51 0.07 26.80
#